data_AF-A0A2D8TQE3-F1
#
_entry.id   AF-A0A2D8TQE3-F1
#
_cell.length_a   1.000
_cell.length_b   1.000
_cell.length_c   1.000
_cell.angle_alpha   90.00
_cell.angle_beta   90.00
_cell.angle_gamma   90.00
#
_symmetry.space_group_name_H-M   'P 1'
#
loop_
_entity.id
_entity.type
_entity.pdbx_description
1 polymer ?
#
loop_
_entity_poly.entity_id
_entity_poly.type
_entity_poly.pdbx_seq_one_letter_code
_entity_poly.pdbx_strand_id
1 'polypeptide(L)'
;MAEDGRTHDELVAGPAHRLVRIELDEANAPRRTAEAEHERAIAIYDILEDNSFSLVGGEGEQLGGPFHLYLRAEGRHIRFDIRDSGDTELAQFYMALGPLRRVMRDYFQVCDTYYEAIRTKSPSQIQAIDMGRRALHNEGAEILRGRLDGKVATDEMTSRRLFTLICVLQTK
;
A
#
# COMPACT_ATOMS: atom_id res chain seq x y z
N MET A 1 36.41 8.28 32.79
CA MET A 1 35.38 7.23 32.83
C MET A 1 34.24 7.69 31.93
N ALA A 2 34.27 7.27 30.67
CA ALA A 2 33.22 7.54 29.71
C ALA A 2 33.08 6.25 28.88
N GLU A 3 31.98 5.55 29.07
CA GLU A 3 31.51 4.54 28.12
C GLU A 3 30.08 4.94 27.75
N ASP A 4 30.00 5.63 26.62
CA ASP A 4 28.78 6.02 25.94
C ASP A 4 28.22 4.76 25.26
N GLY A 5 27.23 4.15 25.90
CA GLY A 5 26.49 3.00 25.38
C GLY A 5 25.57 3.43 24.24
N ARG A 6 26.14 3.62 23.04
CA ARG A 6 25.36 3.62 21.81
C ARG A 6 25.28 2.19 21.29
N THR A 7 24.18 1.53 21.59
CA THR A 7 23.75 0.34 20.86
C THR A 7 23.51 0.76 19.41
N HIS A 8 24.46 0.44 18.54
CA HIS A 8 24.22 0.36 17.10
C HIS A 8 23.15 -0.72 16.92
N ASP A 9 21.93 -0.30 16.61
CA ASP A 9 20.92 -1.17 16.03
C ASP A 9 21.50 -1.57 14.66
N GLU A 10 22.09 -2.77 14.59
CA GLU A 10 22.60 -3.32 13.34
C GLU A 10 21.42 -3.48 12.39
N LEU A 11 21.32 -2.54 11.45
CA LEU A 11 20.40 -2.61 10.32
C LEU A 11 20.71 -3.90 9.56
N VAL A 12 19.95 -4.96 9.85
CA VAL A 12 19.97 -6.19 9.07
C VAL A 12 19.49 -5.80 7.68
N ALA A 13 20.42 -5.67 6.74
CA ALA A 13 20.11 -5.38 5.35
C ALA A 13 19.21 -6.50 4.82
N GLY A 14 17.93 -6.19 4.64
CA GLY A 14 16.97 -7.09 4.00
C GLY A 14 17.38 -7.37 2.55
N PRO A 15 16.79 -8.39 1.91
CA PRO A 15 16.98 -8.64 0.48
C PRO A 15 16.84 -7.36 -0.35
N ALA A 16 17.70 -7.18 -1.35
CA ALA A 16 17.62 -6.02 -2.25
C ALA A 16 16.24 -5.94 -2.93
N HIS A 17 15.77 -4.71 -3.20
CA HIS A 17 14.49 -4.41 -3.86
C HIS A 17 13.22 -4.84 -3.08
N ARG A 18 13.11 -4.42 -1.81
CA ARG A 18 11.90 -4.64 -1.01
C ARG A 18 11.58 -3.49 -0.06
N LEU A 19 10.32 -3.40 0.34
CA LEU A 19 9.86 -2.64 1.49
C LEU A 19 10.13 -3.41 2.79
N VAL A 20 10.64 -2.72 3.80
CA VAL A 20 10.82 -3.24 5.18
C VAL A 20 10.08 -2.40 6.23
N ARG A 21 9.53 -1.25 5.83
CA ARG A 21 8.66 -0.42 6.66
C ARG A 21 7.60 0.23 5.79
N ILE A 22 6.36 0.25 6.27
CA ILE A 22 5.27 0.98 5.64
C ILE A 22 4.52 1.75 6.70
N GLU A 23 4.34 3.04 6.47
CA GLU A 23 3.53 3.90 7.31
C GLU A 23 2.47 4.62 6.50
N LEU A 24 1.30 4.76 7.12
CA LEU A 24 0.20 5.54 6.59
C LEU A 24 0.12 6.80 7.46
N ASP A 25 0.30 7.97 6.86
CA ASP A 25 0.18 9.24 7.57
C ASP A 25 -1.30 9.64 7.65
N GLU A 26 -1.78 9.69 8.89
CA GLU A 26 -3.19 9.77 9.26
C GLU A 26 -3.55 11.07 9.97
N ALA A 27 -2.67 12.08 9.94
CA ALA A 27 -2.76 13.25 10.80
C ALA A 27 -4.11 13.99 10.78
N ASN A 28 -4.96 13.76 9.77
CA ASN A 28 -6.30 14.34 9.65
C ASN A 28 -7.39 13.35 9.20
N ALA A 29 -7.16 12.03 9.30
CA ALA A 29 -8.13 11.03 8.85
C ALA A 29 -9.21 10.78 9.91
N PRO A 30 -10.50 10.65 9.53
CA PRO A 30 -11.52 10.13 10.44
C PRO A 30 -11.14 8.73 10.92
N ARG A 31 -11.64 8.36 12.11
CA ARG A 31 -11.36 7.06 12.70
C ARG A 31 -11.89 5.96 11.78
N ARG A 32 -11.01 5.09 11.30
CA ARG A 32 -11.38 3.95 10.44
C ARG A 32 -12.28 2.95 11.17
N THR A 33 -13.09 2.24 10.39
CA THR A 33 -13.83 1.08 10.90
C THR A 33 -12.85 -0.04 11.29
N ALA A 34 -13.31 -0.98 12.13
CA ALA A 34 -12.49 -2.11 12.56
C ALA A 34 -12.02 -2.96 11.37
N GLU A 35 -12.85 -3.06 10.33
CA GLU A 35 -12.57 -3.84 9.14
C GLU A 35 -11.55 -3.16 8.23
N ALA A 36 -11.63 -1.83 8.07
CA ALA A 36 -10.60 -1.09 7.35
C ALA A 36 -9.23 -1.18 8.05
N GLU A 37 -9.20 -1.20 9.39
CA GLU A 37 -7.98 -1.43 10.15
C GLU A 37 -7.47 -2.87 10.03
N HIS A 38 -8.37 -3.85 9.96
CA HIS A 38 -8.01 -5.24 9.73
C HIS A 38 -7.39 -5.46 8.35
N GLU A 39 -8.02 -4.93 7.30
CA GLU A 39 -7.48 -4.98 5.92
C GLU A 39 -6.13 -4.26 5.83
N ARG A 40 -5.96 -3.12 6.52
CA ARG A 40 -4.66 -2.44 6.65
C ARG A 40 -3.61 -3.34 7.26
N ALA A 41 -3.91 -3.95 8.40
CA ALA A 41 -2.96 -4.79 9.12
C ALA A 41 -2.52 -6.00 8.27
N ILE A 42 -3.47 -6.66 7.60
CA ILE A 42 -3.19 -7.77 6.67
C ILE A 42 -2.31 -7.29 5.52
N ALA A 43 -2.68 -6.19 4.86
CA ALA A 43 -1.94 -5.69 3.71
C ALA A 43 -0.51 -5.27 4.08
N ILE A 44 -0.30 -4.61 5.22
CA ILE A 44 1.04 -4.28 5.71
C ILE A 44 1.84 -5.55 6.01
N TYR A 45 1.26 -6.49 6.76
CA TYR A 45 1.92 -7.74 7.10
C TYR A 45 2.36 -8.49 5.84
N ASP A 46 1.46 -8.68 4.89
CA ASP A 46 1.74 -9.41 3.66
C ASP A 46 2.80 -8.73 2.80
N ILE A 47 2.83 -7.39 2.72
CA ILE A 47 3.89 -6.69 1.99
C ILE A 47 5.21 -6.91 2.70
N LEU A 48 5.28 -6.72 4.02
CA LEU A 48 6.53 -6.85 4.75
C LEU A 48 7.10 -8.27 4.69
N GLU A 49 6.25 -9.29 4.60
CA GLU A 49 6.65 -10.68 4.44
C GLU A 49 7.20 -10.95 3.03
N ASP A 50 6.44 -10.62 1.97
CA ASP A 50 6.76 -10.96 0.59
C ASP A 50 6.37 -9.83 -0.40
N ASN A 51 7.37 -9.05 -0.81
CA ASN A 51 7.22 -7.99 -1.80
C ASN A 51 8.43 -7.81 -2.70
N SER A 52 8.17 -7.34 -3.92
CA SER A 52 9.14 -6.73 -4.82
C SER A 52 8.84 -5.25 -4.97
N PHE A 53 9.78 -4.41 -4.57
CA PHE A 53 9.66 -2.96 -4.65
C PHE A 53 11.04 -2.33 -4.90
N SER A 54 11.18 -1.64 -6.02
CA SER A 54 12.40 -0.91 -6.36
C SER A 54 12.08 0.51 -6.81
N LEU A 55 12.78 1.48 -6.23
CA LEU A 55 12.80 2.84 -6.76
C LEU A 55 13.58 2.86 -8.08
N VAL A 56 13.07 3.61 -9.07
CA VAL A 56 13.72 3.83 -10.37
C VAL A 56 14.47 5.17 -10.30
N GLY A 57 15.78 5.12 -10.51
CA GLY A 57 16.69 6.27 -10.51
C GLY A 57 16.58 7.13 -11.77
N GLY A 58 17.35 8.22 -11.79
CA GLY A 58 17.26 9.25 -12.83
C GLY A 58 17.71 8.78 -14.22
N GLU A 59 18.53 7.74 -14.30
CA GLU A 59 19.01 7.15 -15.55
C GLU A 59 18.26 5.84 -15.90
N GLY A 60 17.18 5.53 -15.15
CA GLY A 60 16.37 4.33 -15.33
C GLY A 60 16.89 3.08 -14.60
N GLU A 61 17.96 3.23 -13.81
CA GLU A 61 18.52 2.19 -12.97
C GLU A 61 17.59 1.86 -11.78
N GLN A 62 17.50 0.58 -11.41
CA GLN A 62 16.78 0.17 -10.21
C GLN A 62 17.69 0.30 -8.99
N LEU A 63 17.31 1.15 -8.06
CA LEU A 63 18.05 1.35 -6.81
C LEU A 63 17.95 0.11 -5.92
N GLY A 64 19.06 -0.26 -5.30
CA GLY A 64 19.09 -1.31 -4.28
C GLY A 64 18.43 -0.83 -2.99
N GLY A 65 17.44 -1.59 -2.51
CA GLY A 65 16.83 -1.43 -1.18
C GLY A 65 17.66 -2.06 -0.05
N PRO A 66 17.09 -2.21 1.15
CA PRO A 66 15.66 -2.11 1.48
C PRO A 66 15.14 -0.67 1.61
N PHE A 67 13.81 -0.51 1.50
CA PHE A 67 13.14 0.79 1.51
C PHE A 67 12.12 0.92 2.64
N HIS A 68 11.93 2.15 3.13
CA HIS A 68 10.75 2.56 3.89
C HIS A 68 9.79 3.31 2.96
N LEU A 69 8.48 3.06 3.11
CA LEU A 69 7.43 3.76 2.36
C LEU A 69 6.45 4.45 3.30
N TYR A 70 6.33 5.76 3.14
CA TYR A 70 5.33 6.57 3.80
C TYR A 70 4.27 6.99 2.77
N LEU A 71 3.03 6.57 2.98
CA LEU A 71 1.88 6.94 2.14
C LEU A 71 1.02 7.95 2.85
N ARG A 72 0.68 9.05 2.15
CA ARG A 72 -0.23 10.07 2.67
C ARG A 72 -1.30 10.43 1.66
N ALA A 73 -2.55 10.52 2.13
CA ALA A 73 -3.63 11.09 1.34
C ALA A 73 -3.58 12.64 1.40
N GLU A 74 -3.49 13.29 0.24
CA GLU A 74 -3.47 14.74 0.11
C GLU A 74 -4.48 15.21 -0.94
N GLY A 75 -5.70 15.47 -0.49
CA GLY A 75 -6.81 15.92 -1.32
C GLY A 75 -7.18 14.90 -2.41
N ARG A 76 -6.70 15.12 -3.63
CA ARG A 76 -6.96 14.25 -4.80
C ARG A 76 -5.74 13.41 -5.21
N HIS A 77 -4.70 13.39 -4.38
CA HIS A 77 -3.43 12.70 -4.63
C HIS A 77 -3.08 11.77 -3.46
N ILE A 78 -2.25 10.77 -3.76
CA ILE A 78 -1.47 10.05 -2.75
C ILE A 78 -0.03 10.48 -2.91
N ARG A 79 0.58 10.92 -1.80
CA ARG A 79 2.02 11.16 -1.71
C ARG A 79 2.71 9.85 -1.39
N PHE A 80 3.72 9.52 -2.19
CA PHE A 80 4.69 8.48 -1.93
C PHE A 80 5.97 9.17 -1.46
N ASP A 81 6.40 8.88 -0.23
CA ASP A 81 7.69 9.27 0.34
C ASP A 81 8.47 7.98 0.59
N ILE A 82 9.56 7.81 -0.14
CA ILE A 82 10.37 6.60 -0.19
C ILE A 82 11.73 6.93 0.39
N ARG A 83 12.15 6.17 1.40
CA ARG A 83 13.38 6.39 2.16
C ARG A 83 14.24 5.14 2.20
N ASP A 84 15.52 5.33 2.50
CA ASP A 84 16.42 4.22 2.81
C ASP A 84 16.18 3.67 4.23
N SER A 85 16.95 2.64 4.61
CA SER A 85 16.90 2.03 5.94
C SER A 85 17.28 2.98 7.08
N GLY A 86 18.03 4.04 6.78
CA GLY A 86 18.40 5.09 7.73
C GLY A 86 17.34 6.19 7.84
N ASP A 87 16.19 6.03 7.18
CA ASP A 87 15.11 7.01 7.08
C ASP A 87 15.50 8.30 6.35
N THR A 88 16.51 8.24 5.48
CA THR A 88 16.88 9.33 4.57
C THR A 88 15.99 9.30 3.33
N GLU A 89 15.36 10.44 3.01
CA GLU A 89 14.52 10.57 1.80
C GLU A 89 15.33 10.29 0.54
N LEU A 90 14.88 9.31 -0.26
CA LEU A 90 15.43 8.97 -1.56
C LEU A 90 14.61 9.60 -2.70
N ALA A 91 13.28 9.55 -2.55
CA ALA A 91 12.37 10.14 -3.51
C ALA A 91 11.02 10.49 -2.88
N GLN A 92 10.41 11.55 -3.37
CA GLN A 92 9.05 11.94 -3.02
C GLN A 92 8.28 12.32 -4.29
N PHE A 93 7.08 11.77 -4.47
CA PHE A 93 6.20 12.15 -5.57
C PHE A 93 4.71 12.05 -5.22
N TYR A 94 3.90 12.78 -5.98
CA TYR A 94 2.44 12.77 -5.87
C TYR A 94 1.83 12.00 -7.03
N MET A 95 0.96 11.05 -6.71
CA MET A 95 0.16 10.32 -7.70
C MET A 95 -1.30 10.79 -7.63
N ALA A 96 -1.82 11.30 -8.74
CA ALA A 96 -3.23 11.65 -8.84
C ALA A 96 -4.11 10.40 -8.74
N LEU A 97 -5.15 10.46 -7.90
CA LEU A 97 -6.12 9.37 -7.72
C LEU A 97 -7.15 9.28 -8.85
N GLY A 98 -7.18 10.25 -9.77
CA GLY A 98 -8.14 10.34 -10.88
C GLY A 98 -8.34 9.01 -11.63
N PRO A 99 -7.28 8.36 -12.11
CA PRO A 99 -7.38 7.06 -12.80
C PRO A 99 -7.97 5.93 -11.94
N LEU A 100 -7.80 5.96 -10.62
CA LEU A 100 -8.30 4.93 -9.70
C LEU A 100 -9.74 5.18 -9.22
N ARG A 101 -10.31 6.37 -9.45
CA ARG A 101 -11.62 6.76 -8.88
C ARG A 101 -12.75 5.80 -9.19
N ARG A 102 -12.81 5.28 -10.42
CA ARG A 102 -13.86 4.36 -10.84
C ARG A 102 -13.77 3.06 -10.06
N VAL A 103 -12.63 2.37 -10.13
CA VAL A 103 -12.42 1.07 -9.48
C VAL A 103 -12.57 1.17 -7.96
N MET A 104 -12.10 2.26 -7.34
CA MET A 104 -12.26 2.48 -5.90
C MET A 104 -13.73 2.66 -5.49
N ARG A 105 -14.51 3.44 -6.25
CA ARG A 105 -15.94 3.60 -5.97
C ARG A 105 -16.67 2.27 -6.10
N ASP A 106 -16.40 1.52 -7.17
CA ASP A 106 -17.03 0.23 -7.41
C ASP A 106 -16.62 -0.78 -6.32
N TYR A 107 -15.37 -0.73 -5.84
CA TYR A 107 -14.88 -1.49 -4.70
C TYR A 107 -15.62 -1.18 -3.40
N PHE A 108 -15.79 0.10 -3.07
CA PHE A 108 -16.50 0.50 -1.85
C PHE A 108 -17.97 0.05 -1.89
N GLN A 109 -18.64 0.18 -3.03
CA GLN A 109 -20.01 -0.30 -3.21
C GLN A 109 -20.14 -1.84 -3.03
N VAL A 110 -19.15 -2.60 -3.52
CA VAL A 110 -19.11 -4.06 -3.32
C VAL A 110 -18.89 -4.40 -1.85
N CYS A 111 -18.06 -3.64 -1.13
CA CYS A 111 -17.85 -3.83 0.31
C CYS A 111 -19.14 -3.57 1.11
N ASP A 112 -19.88 -2.50 0.80
CA ASP A 112 -21.17 -2.21 1.44
C ASP A 112 -22.16 -3.36 1.21
N THR A 113 -22.20 -3.89 -0.02
CA THR A 113 -23.06 -5.03 -0.37
C THR A 113 -22.64 -6.30 0.36
N TYR A 114 -21.34 -6.51 0.58
CA TYR A 114 -20.82 -7.67 1.31
C TYR A 114 -21.35 -7.72 2.75
N TYR A 115 -21.38 -6.59 3.46
CA TYR A 115 -21.87 -6.55 4.84
C TYR A 115 -23.35 -6.91 4.98
N GLU A 116 -24.18 -6.43 4.05
CA GLU A 116 -25.59 -6.84 4.00
C GLU A 116 -25.73 -8.32 3.62
N ALA A 117 -24.83 -8.81 2.76
CA ALA A 117 -24.86 -10.17 2.27
C ALA A 117 -24.48 -11.21 3.34
N ILE A 118 -23.47 -10.96 4.17
CA ILE A 118 -23.04 -11.95 5.18
C ILE A 118 -24.14 -12.31 6.18
N ARG A 119 -25.12 -11.41 6.40
CA ARG A 119 -26.24 -11.64 7.31
C ARG A 119 -27.44 -12.32 6.64
N THR A 120 -27.56 -12.25 5.31
CA THR A 120 -28.82 -12.55 4.61
C THR A 120 -28.71 -13.47 3.39
N LYS A 121 -27.51 -13.68 2.84
CA LYS A 121 -27.28 -14.38 1.57
C LYS A 121 -26.69 -15.78 1.80
N SER A 122 -26.86 -16.64 0.79
CA SER A 122 -26.25 -17.98 0.81
C SER A 122 -24.72 -17.90 0.69
N PRO A 123 -23.98 -18.94 1.14
CA PRO A 123 -22.53 -19.00 0.97
C PRO A 123 -22.05 -18.80 -0.48
N SER A 124 -22.78 -19.37 -1.46
CA SER A 124 -22.45 -19.21 -2.88
C SER A 124 -22.59 -17.76 -3.38
N GLN A 125 -23.58 -17.03 -2.87
CA GLN A 125 -23.77 -15.61 -3.20
C GLN A 125 -22.69 -14.74 -2.55
N ILE A 126 -22.31 -15.03 -1.31
CA ILE A 126 -21.21 -14.35 -0.62
C ILE A 126 -19.89 -14.58 -1.39
N GLN A 127 -19.63 -15.82 -1.82
CA GLN A 127 -18.45 -16.15 -2.63
C GLN A 127 -18.41 -15.37 -3.95
N ALA A 128 -19.56 -15.18 -4.62
CA ALA A 128 -19.65 -14.39 -5.85
C ALA A 128 -19.31 -12.91 -5.60
N ILE A 129 -19.76 -12.34 -4.48
CA ILE A 129 -19.40 -10.98 -4.06
C ILE A 129 -17.89 -10.89 -3.78
N ASP A 130 -17.32 -11.86 -3.06
CA ASP A 130 -15.89 -11.91 -2.78
C ASP A 130 -15.04 -12.02 -4.05
N MET A 131 -15.51 -12.77 -5.06
CA MET A 131 -14.85 -12.82 -6.37
C MET A 131 -14.85 -11.45 -7.05
N GLY A 132 -15.97 -10.72 -7.00
CA GLY A 132 -16.06 -9.34 -7.50
C GLY A 132 -15.11 -8.40 -6.76
N ARG A 133 -15.03 -8.50 -5.44
CA ARG A 133 -14.09 -7.72 -4.61
C ARG A 133 -12.64 -7.96 -5.02
N ARG A 134 -12.25 -9.23 -5.22
CA ARG A 134 -10.90 -9.60 -5.69
C ARG A 134 -10.60 -9.08 -7.09
N ALA A 135 -11.57 -9.13 -8.00
CA ALA A 135 -11.40 -8.62 -9.36
C ALA A 135 -11.12 -7.10 -9.37
N LEU A 136 -11.82 -6.33 -8.53
CA LEU A 136 -11.61 -4.89 -8.40
C LEU A 136 -10.23 -4.55 -7.82
N HIS A 137 -9.74 -5.35 -6.86
CA HIS A 137 -8.37 -5.22 -6.36
C HIS A 137 -7.33 -5.50 -7.44
N ASN A 138 -7.54 -6.51 -8.30
CA ASN A 138 -6.63 -6.79 -9.43
C ASN A 138 -6.65 -5.66 -10.46
N GLU A 139 -7.83 -5.14 -10.81
CA GLU A 139 -7.95 -3.99 -11.73
C GLU A 139 -7.26 -2.75 -11.15
N GLY A 140 -7.46 -2.47 -9.87
CA GLY A 140 -6.81 -1.36 -9.17
C GLY A 140 -5.29 -1.52 -9.12
N ALA A 141 -4.79 -2.73 -8.89
CA ALA A 141 -3.37 -3.06 -8.89
C ALA A 141 -2.73 -2.82 -10.26
N GLU A 142 -3.40 -3.19 -11.34
CA GLU A 142 -2.90 -2.99 -12.70
C GLU A 142 -2.78 -1.50 -13.04
N ILE A 143 -3.84 -0.74 -12.74
CA ILE A 143 -3.83 0.72 -12.93
C ILE A 143 -2.72 1.35 -12.08
N LEU A 144 -2.60 0.95 -10.81
CA LEU A 144 -1.59 1.48 -9.90
C LEU A 144 -0.18 1.23 -10.44
N ARG A 145 0.13 0.00 -10.86
CA ARG A 145 1.43 -0.36 -11.43
C ARG A 145 1.76 0.49 -12.66
N GLY A 146 0.80 0.69 -13.56
CA GLY A 146 0.98 1.59 -14.71
C GLY A 146 1.19 3.07 -14.34
N ARG A 147 0.67 3.54 -13.20
CA ARG A 147 0.93 4.91 -12.70
C ARG A 147 2.30 5.06 -12.03
N LEU A 148 2.80 3.97 -11.46
CA LEU A 148 4.12 3.87 -10.83
C LEU A 148 5.24 3.66 -11.84
N ASP A 149 4.93 3.23 -13.06
CA ASP A 149 5.92 3.05 -14.13
C ASP A 149 6.83 4.29 -14.29
N GLY A 150 8.12 4.01 -14.47
CA GLY A 150 9.21 5.00 -14.47
C GLY A 150 9.54 5.64 -13.12
N LYS A 151 8.88 5.26 -12.01
CA LYS A 151 9.19 5.74 -10.65
C LYS A 151 9.46 4.58 -9.69
N VAL A 152 8.61 3.56 -9.73
CA VAL A 152 8.71 2.37 -8.88
C VAL A 152 8.44 1.14 -9.73
N ALA A 153 9.34 0.18 -9.70
CA ALA A 153 9.12 -1.16 -10.22
C ALA A 153 8.59 -2.05 -9.09
N THR A 154 7.48 -2.76 -9.34
CA THR A 154 6.83 -3.62 -8.36
C THR A 154 6.07 -4.76 -9.04
N ASP A 155 5.92 -5.88 -8.35
CA ASP A 155 5.13 -7.01 -8.82
C ASP A 155 3.60 -6.79 -8.64
N GLU A 156 2.80 -7.70 -9.20
CA GLU A 156 1.33 -7.65 -9.14
C GLU A 156 0.78 -7.74 -7.70
N MET A 157 1.34 -8.62 -6.88
CA MET A 157 0.87 -8.89 -5.52
C MET A 157 1.17 -7.72 -4.59
N THR A 158 2.37 -7.14 -4.71
CA THR A 158 2.78 -5.93 -4.01
C THR A 158 1.91 -4.75 -4.44
N SER A 159 1.71 -4.54 -5.75
CA SER A 159 0.81 -3.48 -6.25
C SER A 159 -0.63 -3.64 -5.72
N ARG A 160 -1.15 -4.86 -5.67
CA ARG A 160 -2.49 -5.14 -5.15
C ARG A 160 -2.63 -4.77 -3.67
N ARG A 161 -1.62 -5.07 -2.85
CA ARG A 161 -1.62 -4.71 -1.43
C ARG A 161 -1.43 -3.21 -1.23
N LEU A 162 -0.58 -2.56 -2.02
CA LEU A 162 -0.47 -1.10 -2.04
C LEU A 162 -1.79 -0.43 -2.43
N PHE A 163 -2.51 -0.95 -3.43
CA PHE A 163 -3.85 -0.48 -3.78
C PHE A 163 -4.83 -0.63 -2.61
N THR A 164 -4.76 -1.75 -1.87
CA THR A 164 -5.55 -1.94 -0.64
C THR A 164 -5.26 -0.84 0.39
N LEU A 165 -3.99 -0.51 0.65
CA LEU A 165 -3.61 0.57 1.57
C LEU A 165 -4.09 1.95 1.09
N ILE A 166 -4.05 2.19 -0.23
CA ILE A 166 -4.61 3.42 -0.82
C ILE A 166 -6.13 3.48 -0.62
N CYS A 167 -6.84 2.38 -0.80
CA CYS A 167 -8.27 2.31 -0.50
C CYS A 167 -8.55 2.61 0.98
N VAL A 168 -7.79 2.02 1.91
CA VAL A 168 -7.87 2.29 3.35
C VAL A 168 -7.68 3.78 3.66
N LEU A 169 -6.74 4.46 2.99
CA LEU A 169 -6.51 5.90 3.11
C LEU A 169 -7.65 6.77 2.54
N GLN A 170 -8.55 6.20 1.74
CA GLN A 170 -9.69 6.90 1.13
C GLN A 170 -11.05 6.53 1.75
N THR A 171 -11.10 5.46 2.57
CA THR A 171 -12.28 5.10 3.34
C THR A 171 -12.53 6.17 4.42
N LYS A 172 -13.78 6.60 4.55
CA LYS A 172 -14.24 7.55 5.56
C LYS A 172 -14.92 6.83 6.71
#